data_AF-I5C6Q7-F1
#
_entry.id   AF-I5C6Q7-F1
#
_cell.length_a   1.000
_cell.length_b   1.000
_cell.length_c   1.000
_cell.angle_alpha   90.00
_cell.angle_beta   90.00
_cell.angle_gamma   90.00
#
_symmetry.space_group_name_H-M   'P 1'
#
loop_
_entity.id
_entity.type
_entity.pdbx_description
1 polymer ?
#
loop_
_entity_poly.entity_id
_entity_poly.type
_entity_poly.pdbx_seq_one_letter_code
_entity_poly.pdbx_strand_id
1 'polypeptide(L)'
;MDEPWRRDRRLMRASLPKDWAISDKSGAGSHTRNLVAMVTPPGRAPFLVSIFISDTDVDFETRNGALKDVSAAIVDVLKRR
;
A
#
# COMPACT_ATOMS: atom_id res chain seq x y z
N MET A 1 -21.17 11.06 -0.57
CA MET A 1 -20.10 11.95 -0.10
C MET A 1 -18.80 11.41 -0.64
N ASP A 2 -18.31 11.99 -1.74
CA ASP A 2 -17.13 11.53 -2.48
C ASP A 2 -15.92 12.35 -2.06
N GLU A 3 -15.19 11.86 -1.06
CA GLU A 3 -14.03 12.56 -0.56
C GLU A 3 -12.82 12.38 -1.50
N PRO A 4 -12.19 13.46 -1.99
CA PRO A 4 -11.15 13.39 -3.02
C PRO A 4 -9.97 12.46 -2.69
N TRP A 5 -9.61 12.33 -1.41
CA TRP A 5 -8.52 11.46 -0.97
C TRP A 5 -8.82 9.96 -1.12
N ARG A 6 -10.09 9.55 -1.28
CA ARG A 6 -10.43 8.15 -1.57
C ARG A 6 -10.12 7.74 -3.02
N ARG A 7 -9.98 8.70 -3.95
CA ARG A 7 -9.74 8.41 -5.37
C ARG A 7 -8.27 8.26 -5.73
N ASP A 8 -7.37 8.52 -4.79
CA ASP A 8 -5.94 8.39 -5.01
C ASP A 8 -5.54 6.91 -5.18
N ARG A 9 -5.16 6.51 -6.41
CA ARG A 9 -4.74 5.15 -6.75
C ARG A 9 -3.23 4.94 -6.63
N ARG A 10 -2.55 5.60 -5.70
CA ARG A 10 -1.11 5.42 -5.46
C ARG A 10 -0.82 4.21 -4.55
N LEU A 11 0.36 3.61 -4.72
CA LEU A 11 0.87 2.51 -3.87
C LEU A 11 -0.11 1.33 -3.79
N MET A 12 -0.40 0.83 -2.58
CA MET A 12 -1.28 -0.33 -2.37
C MET A 12 -2.71 -0.10 -2.87
N ARG A 13 -3.20 1.15 -2.86
CA ARG A 13 -4.53 1.51 -3.37
C ARG A 13 -4.68 1.15 -4.86
N ALA A 14 -3.59 1.08 -5.61
CA ALA A 14 -3.60 0.74 -7.04
C ALA A 14 -4.03 -0.71 -7.30
N SER A 15 -3.68 -1.62 -6.38
CA SER A 15 -3.78 -3.08 -6.54
C SER A 15 -4.99 -3.68 -5.82
N LEU A 16 -5.65 -2.91 -4.94
CA LEU A 16 -6.80 -3.37 -4.16
C LEU A 16 -8.08 -3.51 -5.01
N PRO A 17 -8.92 -4.52 -4.73
CA PRO A 17 -10.29 -4.56 -5.25
C PRO A 17 -11.07 -3.29 -4.87
N LYS A 18 -11.98 -2.85 -5.74
CA LYS A 18 -12.70 -1.56 -5.58
C LYS A 18 -13.60 -1.50 -4.35
N ASP A 19 -14.08 -2.65 -3.89
CA ASP A 19 -14.97 -2.84 -2.75
C ASP A 19 -14.21 -3.00 -1.42
N TRP A 20 -12.87 -3.05 -1.46
CA TRP A 20 -12.04 -3.11 -0.26
C TRP A 20 -11.71 -1.70 0.23
N ALA A 21 -11.83 -1.48 1.53
CA ALA A 21 -11.45 -0.21 2.16
C ALA A 21 -9.98 -0.24 2.59
N ILE A 22 -9.32 0.92 2.52
CA ILE A 22 -7.95 1.09 2.99
C ILE A 22 -7.73 2.48 3.62
N SER A 23 -7.13 2.46 4.81
CA SER A 23 -6.57 3.63 5.49
C SER A 23 -5.07 3.44 5.58
N ASP A 24 -4.28 4.35 5.00
CA ASP A 24 -2.83 4.19 4.92
C ASP A 24 -2.08 5.50 5.13
N LYS A 25 -0.80 5.35 5.46
CA LYS A 25 0.18 6.44 5.51
C LYS A 25 1.49 5.97 4.90
N SER A 26 1.94 6.68 3.88
CA SER A 26 3.28 6.47 3.30
C SER A 26 4.31 7.43 3.89
N GLY A 27 5.58 7.05 3.78
CA GLY A 27 6.73 7.89 4.14
C GLY A 27 7.91 7.63 3.21
N ALA A 28 8.77 8.63 3.07
CA ALA A 28 9.96 8.56 2.25
C ALA A 28 11.08 9.38 2.89
N GLY A 29 12.31 8.94 2.69
CA GLY A 29 13.53 9.67 2.99
C GLY A 29 14.55 9.48 1.88
N SER A 30 15.79 9.95 2.05
CA SER A 30 16.81 9.85 0.99
C SER A 30 17.13 8.41 0.59
N HIS A 31 17.04 7.45 1.52
CA HIS A 31 17.36 6.02 1.30
C HIS A 31 16.25 5.07 1.74
N THR A 32 15.03 5.60 1.96
CA THR A 32 13.92 4.83 2.53
C THR A 32 12.62 5.04 1.77
N ARG A 33 11.74 4.04 1.81
CA ARG A 33 10.34 4.13 1.37
C ARG A 33 9.49 3.17 2.19
N ASN A 34 8.35 3.63 2.69
CA ASN A 34 7.48 2.79 3.53
C ASN A 34 5.99 3.08 3.35
N LEU A 35 5.19 2.10 3.78
CA LEU A 35 3.74 2.17 3.84
C LEU A 35 3.24 1.39 5.07
N VAL A 36 2.39 2.03 5.87
CA VAL A 36 1.58 1.35 6.88
C VAL A 36 0.12 1.49 6.50
N ALA A 37 -0.61 0.39 6.45
CA ALA A 37 -1.99 0.34 5.96
C ALA A 37 -2.87 -0.60 6.80
N MET A 38 -4.12 -0.19 7.02
CA MET A 38 -5.19 -1.06 7.45
C MET A 38 -6.10 -1.33 6.26
N VAL A 39 -6.22 -2.61 5.88
CA VAL A 39 -6.96 -3.08 4.70
C VAL A 39 -8.18 -3.88 5.17
N THR A 40 -9.38 -3.47 4.77
CA THR A 40 -10.64 -4.06 5.25
C THR A 40 -11.43 -4.62 4.07
N PRO A 41 -11.50 -5.96 3.90
CA PRO A 41 -12.42 -6.59 2.96
C PRO A 41 -13.87 -6.41 3.41
N PRO A 42 -14.84 -6.44 2.49
CA PRO A 42 -16.25 -6.34 2.85
C PRO A 42 -16.67 -7.51 3.75
N GLY A 43 -17.34 -7.19 4.87
CA GLY A 43 -17.89 -8.19 5.80
C GLY A 43 -16.85 -9.03 6.55
N ARG A 44 -15.56 -8.62 6.57
CA ARG A 44 -14.48 -9.37 7.22
C ARG A 44 -13.62 -8.46 8.08
N ALA A 45 -12.88 -9.05 9.01
CA ALA A 45 -11.96 -8.33 9.88
C ALA A 45 -10.82 -7.67 9.06
N PRO A 46 -10.30 -6.52 9.51
CA PRO A 46 -9.21 -5.84 8.81
C PRO A 46 -7.86 -6.56 8.96
N PHE A 47 -6.99 -6.37 7.97
CA PHE A 47 -5.58 -6.73 8.00
C PHE A 47 -4.72 -5.50 8.26
N LEU A 48 -3.74 -5.61 9.15
CA LEU A 48 -2.69 -4.60 9.32
C LEU A 48 -1.48 -5.00 8.46
N VAL A 49 -1.03 -4.08 7.60
CA VAL A 49 0.12 -4.27 6.70
C VAL A 49 1.15 -3.18 6.95
N SER A 50 2.42 -3.58 7.00
CA SER A 50 3.56 -2.71 7.22
C SER A 50 4.69 -3.12 6.28
N ILE A 51 5.15 -2.19 5.43
CA ILE A 51 6.21 -2.41 4.45
C ILE A 51 7.26 -1.32 4.64
N PHE A 52 8.52 -1.72 4.81
CA PHE A 52 9.66 -0.82 4.93
C PHE A 52 10.77 -1.27 3.98
N ILE A 53 11.21 -0.33 3.15
CA ILE A 53 12.42 -0.43 2.33
C ILE A 53 13.40 0.58 2.91
N SER A 54 14.60 0.12 3.24
CA SER A 54 15.63 0.91 3.92
C SER A 54 17.01 0.56 3.37
N ASP A 55 17.99 1.42 3.69
CA ASP A 55 19.42 1.19 3.43
C ASP A 55 19.73 0.84 1.97
N THR A 56 19.13 1.59 1.05
CA THR A 56 19.33 1.41 -0.38
C THR A 56 19.67 2.73 -1.05
N ASP A 57 20.76 2.73 -1.82
CA ASP A 57 21.24 3.87 -2.59
C ASP A 57 20.73 3.79 -4.04
N VAL A 58 19.42 3.94 -4.18
CA VAL A 58 18.74 4.04 -5.49
C VAL A 58 17.75 5.19 -5.47
N ASP A 59 17.36 5.65 -6.66
CA ASP A 59 16.46 6.78 -6.80
C ASP A 59 15.07 6.54 -6.15
N PHE A 60 14.31 7.61 -5.99
CA PHE A 60 12.99 7.56 -5.38
C PHE A 60 12.03 6.67 -6.18
N GLU A 61 12.05 6.76 -7.51
CA GLU A 61 11.12 6.04 -8.37
C GLU A 61 11.32 4.53 -8.31
N THR A 62 12.57 4.08 -8.22
CA THR A 62 12.92 2.66 -8.05
C THR A 62 12.40 2.13 -6.73
N ARG A 63 12.61 2.84 -5.61
CA ARG A 63 12.03 2.46 -4.31
C ARG A 63 10.50 2.50 -4.30
N ASN A 64 9.93 3.49 -4.96
CA ASN A 64 8.48 3.66 -5.07
C ASN A 64 7.85 2.55 -5.92
N GLY A 65 8.54 2.10 -6.97
CA GLY A 65 8.22 0.92 -7.77
C GLY A 65 8.26 -0.35 -6.94
N ALA A 66 9.38 -0.60 -6.24
CA ALA A 66 9.51 -1.76 -5.35
C ALA A 66 8.40 -1.80 -4.28
N LEU A 67 8.04 -0.66 -3.69
CA LEU A 67 6.92 -0.59 -2.75
C LEU A 67 5.57 -0.97 -3.39
N LYS A 68 5.32 -0.57 -4.64
CA LYS A 68 4.11 -0.94 -5.38
C LYS A 68 4.08 -2.44 -5.67
N ASP A 69 5.21 -3.02 -6.07
CA ASP A 69 5.31 -4.44 -6.41
C ASP A 69 5.07 -5.31 -5.17
N VAL A 70 5.73 -4.99 -4.05
CA VAL A 70 5.50 -5.67 -2.77
C VAL A 70 4.05 -5.50 -2.31
N SER A 71 3.48 -4.31 -2.47
CA SER A 71 2.06 -4.07 -2.15
C SER A 71 1.12 -4.95 -2.96
N ALA A 72 1.36 -5.09 -4.28
CA ALA A 72 0.57 -5.95 -5.16
C ALA A 72 0.65 -7.42 -4.74
N ALA A 73 1.86 -7.91 -4.46
CA ALA A 73 2.07 -9.28 -4.00
C ALA A 73 1.35 -9.57 -2.67
N ILE A 74 1.39 -8.63 -1.71
CA ILE A 74 0.65 -8.76 -0.44
C ILE A 74 -0.85 -8.80 -0.70
N VAL A 75 -1.38 -7.91 -1.54
CA VAL A 75 -2.81 -7.89 -1.88
C VAL A 75 -3.26 -9.22 -2.47
N ASP A 76 -2.44 -9.86 -3.31
CA ASP A 76 -2.75 -11.19 -3.86
C ASP A 76 -2.73 -12.30 -2.82
N VAL A 77 -1.96 -12.17 -1.74
CA VAL A 77 -2.04 -13.06 -0.58
C VAL A 77 -3.33 -12.79 0.21
N LEU A 78 -3.68 -11.53 0.47
CA LEU A 78 -4.87 -11.17 1.23
C LEU A 78 -6.16 -11.64 0.56
N LYS A 79 -6.25 -11.59 -0.78
CA LYS A 79 -7.40 -12.09 -1.54
C LYS A 79 -7.68 -13.59 -1.36
N ARG A 80 -6.69 -14.36 -0.89
CA ARG A 80 -6.77 -15.83 -0.70
C ARG A 80 -7.07 -16.24 0.74
N ARG A 81 -7.03 -15.30 1.68
CA ARG A 81 -7.43 -15.48 3.09
C ARG A 81 -8.89 -15.12 3.20
#